data_AF-A0A419YT76-F1
#
_entry.id   AF-A0A419YT76-F1
#
_cell.length_a   1.000
_cell.length_b   1.000
_cell.length_c   1.000
_cell.angle_alpha   90.00
_cell.angle_beta   90.00
_cell.angle_gamma   90.00
#
_symmetry.space_group_name_H-M   'P 1'
#
loop_
_entity.id
_entity.type
_entity.pdbx_description
1 polymer ?
#
loop_
_entity_poly.entity_id
_entity_poly.type
_entity_poly.pdbx_seq_one_letter_code
_entity_poly.pdbx_strand_id
1 'polypeptide(L)'
;MAEDHNAYVIEQFRANVGQVDGFPDLLLLTTAGRRTGRPRTTPLAHREDAGRYLVFASNAGSPQHPLWYRNLFAAGGGTVELPDGEGGITKLSVRPVELEPAERDRQFAEQARLVPSFADYARRTDRTIPVVALHPLDLTATPGLPGAVVAQLRLHHEDLRRQLADLRTRLDTAEPAPAPDLAAQLRDHCLNFCYGLDLHHLREDGSFTAFERQFPQLVPAITRLRAEHRTVGAALADFETRLADPATAADPAALRTALDRLTEGLEAHFAREETQLLAASAPHPER
;
A
#
# COMPACT_ATOMS: atom_id res chain seq x y z
N MET A 1 5.78 -21.90 8.21
CA MET A 1 6.25 -22.55 6.96
C MET A 1 6.28 -21.57 5.78
N ALA A 2 5.14 -21.13 5.22
CA ALA A 2 5.14 -20.19 4.08
C ALA A 2 5.48 -18.74 4.46
N GLU A 3 5.02 -18.25 5.62
CA GLU A 3 5.39 -16.90 6.12
C GLU A 3 6.89 -16.81 6.44
N ASP A 4 7.48 -17.86 7.04
CA ASP A 4 8.92 -17.93 7.34
C ASP A 4 9.77 -17.92 6.05
N HIS A 5 9.31 -18.60 5.00
CA HIS A 5 9.98 -18.61 3.70
C HIS A 5 9.92 -17.25 2.99
N ASN A 6 8.76 -16.59 2.99
CA ASN A 6 8.63 -15.26 2.38
C ASN A 6 9.51 -14.23 3.12
N ALA A 7 9.55 -14.28 4.45
CA ALA A 7 10.39 -13.39 5.24
C ALA A 7 11.88 -13.53 4.85
N TYR A 8 12.36 -14.77 4.73
CA TYR A 8 13.72 -15.05 4.27
C TYR A 8 13.98 -14.50 2.86
N VAL A 9 13.10 -14.77 1.89
CA VAL A 9 13.27 -14.28 0.51
C VAL A 9 13.29 -12.75 0.45
N ILE A 10 12.42 -12.07 1.22
CA ILE A 10 12.39 -10.61 1.30
C ILE A 10 13.70 -10.06 1.87
N GLU A 11 14.24 -10.68 2.92
CA GLU A 11 15.50 -10.28 3.52
C GLU A 11 16.66 -10.44 2.53
N GLN A 12 16.76 -11.61 1.87
CA GLN A 12 17.80 -11.86 0.86
C GLN A 12 17.67 -10.89 -0.33
N PHE A 13 16.46 -10.65 -0.81
CA PHE A 13 16.20 -9.69 -1.88
C PHE A 13 16.75 -8.31 -1.53
N ARG A 14 16.44 -7.81 -0.32
CA ARG A 14 16.89 -6.47 0.09
C ARG A 14 18.39 -6.41 0.37
N ALA A 15 18.97 -7.46 0.95
CA ALA A 15 20.40 -7.54 1.25
C ALA A 15 21.27 -7.62 -0.02
N ASN A 16 20.75 -8.25 -1.07
CA ASN A 16 21.51 -8.57 -2.28
C ASN A 16 21.00 -7.81 -3.53
N VAL A 17 20.36 -6.66 -3.33
CA VAL A 17 19.93 -5.76 -4.43
C VAL A 17 19.07 -6.49 -5.48
N GLY A 18 18.08 -7.23 -4.97
CA GLY A 18 17.09 -7.99 -5.72
C GLY A 18 17.55 -9.36 -6.25
N GLN A 19 18.79 -9.78 -5.97
CA GLN A 19 19.27 -11.10 -6.32
C GLN A 19 18.91 -12.12 -5.23
N VAL A 20 18.19 -13.19 -5.59
CA VAL A 20 17.89 -14.31 -4.68
C VAL A 20 18.09 -15.62 -5.42
N ASP A 21 18.90 -16.50 -4.85
CA ASP A 21 19.23 -17.80 -5.45
C ASP A 21 17.97 -18.62 -5.75
N GLY A 22 17.88 -19.11 -7.00
CA GLY A 22 16.76 -19.92 -7.47
C GLY A 22 15.51 -19.13 -7.89
N PHE A 23 15.52 -17.80 -7.77
CA PHE A 23 14.42 -16.93 -8.17
C PHE A 23 14.89 -15.84 -9.13
N PRO A 24 15.00 -16.15 -10.45
CA PRO A 24 15.29 -15.11 -11.43
C PRO A 24 14.11 -14.14 -11.51
N ASP A 25 14.42 -12.83 -11.57
CA ASP A 25 13.47 -11.74 -11.78
C ASP A 25 12.33 -11.70 -10.74
N LEU A 26 12.69 -11.37 -9.50
CA LEU A 26 11.74 -11.06 -8.44
C LEU A 26 11.42 -9.56 -8.38
N LEU A 27 10.19 -9.26 -7.96
CA LEU A 27 9.85 -8.00 -7.33
C LEU A 27 9.20 -8.27 -5.98
N LEU A 28 9.27 -7.31 -5.06
CA LEU A 28 8.49 -7.37 -3.82
C LEU A 28 7.25 -6.51 -3.97
N LEU A 29 6.07 -7.13 -3.95
CA LEU A 29 4.80 -6.42 -3.98
C LEU A 29 4.28 -6.23 -2.55
N THR A 30 4.06 -4.97 -2.14
CA THR A 30 3.41 -4.63 -0.87
C THR A 30 1.99 -4.13 -1.11
N THR A 31 1.00 -4.75 -0.45
CA THR A 31 -0.45 -4.45 -0.58
C THR A 31 -1.13 -4.30 0.78
N ALA A 32 -2.31 -3.67 0.79
CA ALA A 32 -3.16 -3.58 1.98
C ALA A 32 -3.86 -4.91 2.20
N GLY A 33 -3.71 -5.50 3.38
CA GLY A 33 -4.55 -6.64 3.76
C GLY A 33 -6.02 -6.23 3.73
N ARG A 34 -6.83 -6.71 2.76
CA ARG A 34 -8.21 -6.21 2.53
C ARG A 34 -9.18 -6.31 3.73
N ARG A 35 -8.81 -7.05 4.77
CA ARG A 35 -9.58 -7.20 6.01
C ARG A 35 -8.96 -6.45 7.18
N THR A 36 -7.64 -6.29 7.17
CA THR A 36 -6.86 -5.86 8.33
C THR A 36 -6.17 -4.53 8.11
N GLY A 37 -6.21 -4.01 6.88
CA GLY A 37 -5.31 -2.99 6.35
C GLY A 37 -3.85 -3.41 6.23
N ARG A 38 -3.28 -4.15 7.20
CA ARG A 38 -1.83 -4.41 7.39
C ARG A 38 -1.05 -4.59 6.08
N PRO A 39 0.12 -3.93 5.89
CA PRO A 39 0.94 -4.13 4.71
C PRO A 39 1.38 -5.59 4.67
N ARG A 40 1.19 -6.20 3.51
CA ARG A 40 1.64 -7.56 3.23
C ARG A 40 2.56 -7.50 2.02
N THR A 41 3.85 -7.73 2.28
CA THR A 41 4.87 -7.86 1.24
C THR A 41 4.92 -9.32 0.78
N THR A 42 4.83 -9.53 -0.53
CA THR A 42 4.93 -10.85 -1.15
C THR A 42 5.98 -10.80 -2.25
N PRO A 43 7.02 -11.66 -2.23
CA PRO A 43 7.92 -11.82 -3.35
C PRO A 43 7.18 -12.48 -4.51
N LEU A 44 7.27 -11.89 -5.70
CA LEU A 44 6.60 -12.37 -6.90
C LEU A 44 7.60 -12.47 -8.05
N ALA A 45 7.53 -13.59 -8.77
CA ALA A 45 8.09 -13.64 -10.11
C ALA A 45 7.37 -12.61 -10.98
N HIS A 46 8.13 -11.88 -11.76
CA HIS A 46 7.59 -10.87 -12.66
C HIS A 46 8.25 -10.94 -14.03
N ARG A 47 7.65 -10.25 -15.00
CA ARG A 47 8.24 -9.98 -16.30
C ARG A 47 7.92 -8.57 -16.73
N GLU A 48 8.90 -7.84 -17.23
CA GLU A 48 8.67 -6.54 -17.85
C GLU A 48 8.05 -6.69 -19.24
N ASP A 49 7.07 -5.85 -19.55
CA ASP A 49 6.39 -5.80 -20.84
C ASP A 49 6.04 -4.35 -21.16
N ALA A 50 6.72 -3.74 -22.13
CA ALA A 50 6.42 -2.37 -22.60
C ALA A 50 6.24 -1.31 -21.48
N GLY A 51 7.11 -1.31 -20.46
CA GLY A 51 7.08 -0.34 -19.35
C GLY A 51 6.07 -0.63 -18.23
N ARG A 52 5.42 -1.80 -18.25
CA ARG A 52 4.63 -2.34 -17.13
C ARG A 52 5.24 -3.66 -16.64
N TYR A 53 4.91 -4.03 -15.40
CA TYR A 53 5.37 -5.29 -14.82
C TYR A 53 4.24 -6.30 -14.75
N LEU A 54 4.40 -7.44 -15.41
CA LEU A 54 3.44 -8.54 -15.38
C LEU A 54 3.74 -9.44 -14.18
N VAL A 55 2.72 -9.63 -13.33
CA VAL A 55 2.77 -10.59 -12.22
C VAL A 55 1.66 -11.64 -12.39
N PHE A 56 1.92 -12.83 -11.87
CA PHE A 56 1.11 -14.01 -12.18
C PHE A 56 0.49 -14.56 -10.89
N ALA A 57 -0.84 -14.55 -10.80
CA ALA A 57 -1.58 -15.04 -9.62
C ALA A 57 -1.68 -16.58 -9.61
N SER A 58 -0.55 -17.26 -9.80
CA SER A 58 -0.46 -18.71 -9.97
C SER A 58 -0.71 -19.47 -8.67
N ASN A 59 -0.24 -18.95 -7.53
CA ASN A 59 -0.37 -19.58 -6.21
C ASN A 59 0.00 -21.08 -6.24
N ALA A 60 1.08 -21.42 -6.96
CA ALA A 60 1.54 -22.78 -7.20
C ALA A 60 0.49 -23.76 -7.77
N GLY A 61 -0.52 -23.25 -8.49
CA GLY A 61 -1.63 -24.05 -9.02
C GLY A 61 -2.72 -24.36 -8.00
N SER A 62 -2.75 -23.66 -6.87
CA SER A 62 -3.85 -23.76 -5.90
C SER A 62 -5.19 -23.39 -6.54
N PRO A 63 -6.32 -24.03 -6.16
CA PRO A 63 -7.65 -23.64 -6.62
C PRO A 63 -8.09 -22.25 -6.11
N GLN A 64 -7.37 -21.65 -5.16
CA GLN A 64 -7.67 -20.32 -4.65
C GLN A 64 -6.72 -19.27 -5.21
N HIS A 65 -7.26 -18.08 -5.52
CA HIS A 65 -6.43 -16.91 -5.80
C HIS A 65 -5.56 -16.55 -4.59
N PRO A 66 -4.31 -16.11 -4.81
CA PRO A 66 -3.43 -15.73 -3.73
C PRO A 66 -3.97 -14.48 -3.01
N LEU A 67 -3.62 -14.33 -1.73
CA LEU A 67 -4.11 -13.22 -0.92
C LEU A 67 -3.67 -11.85 -1.48
N TRP A 68 -2.44 -11.74 -1.98
CA TRP A 68 -1.93 -10.50 -2.58
C TRP A 68 -2.80 -10.03 -3.74
N TYR A 69 -3.30 -10.94 -4.59
CA TYR A 69 -4.14 -10.58 -5.75
C TYR A 69 -5.44 -9.94 -5.28
N ARG A 70 -6.10 -10.57 -4.29
CA ARG A 70 -7.34 -10.05 -3.72
C ARG A 70 -7.13 -8.75 -2.96
N ASN A 71 -5.98 -8.59 -2.30
CA ASN A 71 -5.60 -7.37 -1.59
C ASN A 71 -5.33 -6.22 -2.56
N LEU A 72 -4.56 -6.47 -3.62
CA LEU A 72 -4.16 -5.51 -4.63
C LEU A 72 -5.36 -4.85 -5.31
N PHE A 73 -6.34 -5.65 -5.74
CA PHE A 73 -7.55 -5.12 -6.39
C PHE A 73 -8.51 -4.45 -5.40
N ALA A 74 -8.61 -4.95 -4.16
CA ALA A 74 -9.41 -4.28 -3.13
C ALA A 74 -8.83 -2.90 -2.75
N ALA A 75 -7.50 -2.77 -2.74
CA ALA A 75 -6.80 -1.52 -2.46
C ALA A 75 -6.68 -0.60 -3.69
N GLY A 76 -6.98 -1.11 -4.89
CA GLY A 76 -6.81 -0.39 -6.16
C GLY A 76 -5.35 -0.06 -6.54
N GLY A 77 -4.37 -0.66 -5.85
CA GLY A 77 -2.97 -0.26 -5.95
C GLY A 77 -2.05 -0.94 -4.95
N GLY A 78 -0.76 -0.78 -5.19
CA GLY A 78 0.29 -1.26 -4.27
C GLY A 78 1.62 -0.61 -4.58
N THR A 79 2.66 -1.09 -3.92
CA THR A 79 4.04 -0.64 -4.15
C THR A 79 4.92 -1.83 -4.50
N VAL A 80 5.79 -1.65 -5.48
CA VAL A 80 6.80 -2.64 -5.86
C VAL A 80 8.19 -2.18 -5.48
N GLU A 81 9.03 -3.10 -5.00
CA GLU A 81 10.48 -2.93 -4.90
C GLU A 81 11.13 -3.82 -5.98
N LEU A 82 12.08 -3.25 -6.72
CA LEU A 82 12.81 -3.90 -7.81
C LEU A 82 14.22 -3.30 -7.95
N PRO A 83 15.21 -4.03 -8.51
CA PRO A 83 16.52 -3.45 -8.82
C PRO A 83 16.39 -2.22 -9.74
N ASP A 84 17.17 -1.17 -9.48
CA ASP A 84 17.16 0.06 -10.28
C ASP A 84 18.14 0.03 -11.47
N GLY A 85 18.96 -1.01 -11.58
CA GLY A 85 20.02 -1.13 -12.59
C GLY A 85 21.30 -0.34 -12.27
N GLU A 86 21.30 0.45 -11.20
CA GLU A 86 22.41 1.29 -10.72
C GLU A 86 23.08 0.71 -9.46
N GLY A 87 22.72 -0.53 -9.09
CA GLY A 87 23.23 -1.19 -7.89
C GLY A 87 22.41 -0.90 -6.63
N GLY A 88 21.20 -0.36 -6.79
CA GLY A 88 20.23 -0.12 -5.71
C GLY A 88 18.87 -0.78 -5.96
N ILE A 89 17.95 -0.53 -5.04
CA ILE A 89 16.55 -0.93 -5.15
C ILE A 89 15.73 0.35 -5.30
N THR A 90 14.93 0.40 -6.37
CA THR A 90 13.90 1.42 -6.51
C THR A 90 12.57 0.91 -6.00
N LYS A 91 11.72 1.84 -5.58
CA LYS A 91 10.36 1.61 -5.10
C LYS A 91 9.43 2.35 -6.04
N LEU A 92 8.37 1.71 -6.53
CA LEU A 92 7.41 2.32 -7.45
C LEU A 92 5.97 2.10 -6.96
N SER A 93 5.17 3.16 -7.03
CA SER A 93 3.71 3.01 -6.97
C SER A 93 3.21 2.30 -8.21
N VAL A 94 2.26 1.38 -8.04
CA VAL A 94 1.64 0.72 -9.17
C VAL A 94 0.12 0.69 -9.09
N ARG A 95 -0.51 0.85 -10.25
CA ARG A 95 -1.93 0.56 -10.46
C ARG A 95 -2.08 -0.79 -11.15
N PRO A 96 -2.89 -1.72 -10.60
CA PRO A 96 -3.14 -3.00 -11.23
C PRO A 96 -4.17 -2.89 -12.37
N VAL A 97 -3.96 -3.69 -13.40
CA VAL A 97 -4.95 -4.00 -14.43
C VAL A 97 -4.89 -5.51 -14.67
N GLU A 98 -6.02 -6.21 -14.56
CA GLU A 98 -6.08 -7.59 -15.01
C GLU A 98 -6.09 -7.63 -16.53
N LEU A 99 -5.26 -8.48 -17.13
CA LEU A 99 -5.17 -8.57 -18.58
C LEU A 99 -6.44 -9.19 -19.18
N GLU A 100 -6.88 -8.63 -20.31
CA GLU A 100 -7.95 -9.20 -21.11
C GLU A 100 -7.59 -10.62 -21.58
N PRO A 101 -8.56 -11.53 -21.75
CA PRO A 101 -8.29 -12.97 -21.94
C PRO A 101 -7.27 -13.30 -23.03
N ALA A 102 -7.39 -12.67 -24.20
CA ALA A 102 -6.49 -12.93 -25.33
C ALA A 102 -5.05 -12.47 -25.05
N GLU A 103 -4.87 -11.36 -24.34
CA GLU A 103 -3.56 -10.87 -23.96
C GLU A 103 -2.98 -11.70 -22.81
N ARG A 104 -3.82 -12.00 -21.82
CA ARG A 104 -3.49 -12.88 -20.70
C ARG A 104 -2.95 -14.22 -21.18
N ASP A 105 -3.62 -14.87 -22.12
CA ASP A 105 -3.20 -16.18 -22.65
C ASP A 105 -1.84 -16.12 -23.35
N ARG A 106 -1.60 -15.09 -24.17
CA ARG A 106 -0.28 -14.89 -24.81
C ARG A 106 0.81 -14.69 -23.77
N GLN A 107 0.58 -13.79 -22.81
CA GLN A 107 1.57 -13.45 -21.79
C GLN A 107 1.82 -14.62 -20.83
N PHE A 108 0.79 -15.41 -20.49
CA PHE A 108 0.95 -16.60 -19.68
C PHE A 108 1.70 -17.71 -20.43
N ALA A 109 1.40 -17.93 -21.71
CA ALA A 109 2.11 -18.91 -22.53
C ALA A 109 3.60 -18.58 -22.63
N GLU A 110 3.95 -17.30 -22.81
CA GLU A 110 5.35 -16.86 -22.81
C GLU A 110 6.00 -17.08 -21.44
N GLN A 111 5.28 -16.84 -20.34
CA GLN A 111 5.81 -17.12 -19.01
C GLN A 111 6.07 -18.61 -18.81
N ALA A 112 5.16 -19.47 -19.27
CA ALA A 112 5.31 -20.90 -19.20
C ALA A 112 6.45 -21.42 -20.09
N ARG A 113 6.77 -20.73 -21.19
CA ARG A 113 7.91 -21.03 -22.04
C ARG A 113 9.23 -20.74 -21.34
N LEU A 114 9.32 -19.61 -20.64
CA LEU A 114 10.52 -19.17 -19.92
C LEU A 114 10.71 -19.89 -18.59
N VAL A 115 9.61 -20.13 -17.88
CA VAL A 115 9.59 -20.75 -16.55
C VAL A 115 8.61 -21.93 -16.59
N PRO A 116 9.09 -23.15 -16.95
CA PRO A 116 8.23 -24.31 -17.20
C PRO A 116 7.27 -24.71 -16.08
N SER A 117 7.58 -24.38 -14.82
CA SER A 117 6.69 -24.63 -13.67
C SER A 117 5.34 -23.92 -13.78
N PHE A 118 5.23 -22.83 -14.55
CA PHE A 118 3.94 -22.18 -14.81
C PHE A 118 2.98 -23.06 -15.62
N ALA A 119 3.50 -23.91 -16.51
CA ALA A 119 2.68 -24.91 -17.21
C ALA A 119 2.14 -25.97 -16.24
N ASP A 120 2.96 -26.39 -15.25
CA ASP A 120 2.51 -27.30 -14.20
C ASP A 120 1.43 -26.66 -13.32
N TYR A 121 1.57 -25.39 -12.97
CA TYR A 121 0.57 -24.68 -12.17
C TYR A 121 -0.78 -24.60 -12.88
N ALA A 122 -0.79 -24.31 -14.19
CA ALA A 122 -2.02 -24.27 -14.98
C ALA A 122 -2.71 -25.65 -15.05
N ARG A 123 -1.96 -26.75 -15.10
CA ARG A 123 -2.52 -28.11 -15.10
C ARG A 123 -3.13 -28.53 -13.75
N ARG A 124 -2.75 -27.88 -12.65
CA ARG A 124 -3.18 -28.25 -11.29
C ARG A 124 -4.49 -27.58 -10.85
N THR A 125 -5.07 -26.72 -11.69
CA THR A 125 -6.27 -25.97 -11.31
C THR A 125 -7.21 -25.74 -12.49
N ASP A 126 -8.51 -25.73 -12.22
CA ASP A 126 -9.55 -25.43 -13.21
C ASP A 126 -9.76 -23.92 -13.39
N ARG A 127 -9.26 -23.09 -12.47
CA ARG A 127 -9.36 -21.63 -12.61
C ARG A 127 -8.40 -21.15 -13.68
N THR A 128 -8.84 -20.16 -14.43
CA THR A 128 -7.93 -19.32 -15.17
C THR A 128 -6.97 -18.63 -14.19
N ILE A 129 -5.66 -18.81 -14.37
CA ILE A 129 -4.65 -18.09 -13.58
C ILE A 129 -4.59 -16.63 -14.08
N PRO A 130 -4.93 -15.63 -13.25
CA PRO A 130 -4.86 -14.24 -13.66
C PRO A 130 -3.42 -13.80 -13.94
N VAL A 131 -3.25 -12.96 -14.96
CA VAL A 131 -2.05 -12.17 -15.19
C VAL A 131 -2.43 -10.71 -14.97
N VAL A 132 -1.66 -10.04 -14.12
CA VAL A 132 -1.92 -8.64 -13.74
C VAL A 132 -0.78 -7.79 -14.26
N ALA A 133 -1.13 -6.76 -15.02
CA ALA A 133 -0.24 -5.66 -15.37
C ALA A 133 -0.19 -4.65 -14.22
N LEU A 134 1.00 -4.44 -13.68
CA LEU A 134 1.30 -3.37 -12.74
C LEU A 134 1.84 -2.19 -13.55
N HIS A 135 1.03 -1.15 -13.66
CA HIS A 135 1.42 0.10 -14.31
C HIS A 135 2.07 1.01 -13.28
N PRO A 136 3.37 1.36 -13.45
CA PRO A 136 3.99 2.40 -12.63
C PRO A 136 3.16 3.69 -12.71
N LEU A 137 2.89 4.29 -11.56
CA LEU A 137 2.29 5.61 -11.51
C LEU A 137 3.41 6.64 -11.61
N ASP A 138 3.48 7.30 -12.75
CA ASP A 138 4.30 8.49 -12.92
C ASP A 138 3.41 9.73 -12.83
N LEU A 139 3.48 10.42 -11.70
CA LEU A 139 2.72 11.63 -11.42
C LEU A 139 3.16 12.82 -12.29
N THR A 140 4.32 12.74 -12.95
CA THR A 140 4.88 13.84 -13.76
C THR A 140 4.56 13.69 -15.25
N ALA A 141 4.33 12.47 -15.73
CA ALA A 141 4.05 12.18 -17.13
C ALA A 141 2.56 12.28 -17.52
N THR A 142 1.64 12.40 -16.56
CA THR A 142 0.19 12.39 -16.81
C THR A 142 -0.46 13.76 -16.55
N PRO A 143 -0.82 14.55 -17.57
CA PRO A 143 -1.49 15.83 -17.40
C PRO A 143 -2.77 15.70 -16.58
N GLY A 144 -2.96 16.56 -15.57
CA GLY A 144 -4.14 16.57 -14.71
C GLY A 144 -4.13 15.52 -13.58
N LEU A 145 -3.22 14.53 -13.62
CA LEU A 145 -3.07 13.54 -12.54
C LEU A 145 -2.67 14.18 -11.21
N PRO A 146 -1.75 15.17 -11.12
CA PRO A 146 -1.47 15.84 -9.86
C PRO A 146 -2.71 16.47 -9.22
N GLY A 147 -3.54 17.17 -10.02
CA GLY A 147 -4.80 17.77 -9.53
C GLY A 147 -5.82 16.72 -9.09
N ALA A 148 -5.94 15.61 -9.82
CA ALA A 148 -6.81 14.50 -9.45
C ALA A 148 -6.33 13.78 -8.17
N VAL A 149 -5.02 13.64 -7.98
CA VAL A 149 -4.42 13.06 -6.77
C VAL A 149 -4.66 13.97 -5.57
N VAL A 150 -4.48 15.29 -5.70
CA VAL A 150 -4.77 16.24 -4.62
C VAL A 150 -6.27 16.25 -4.28
N ALA A 151 -7.16 16.21 -5.28
CA ALA A 151 -8.59 16.12 -5.03
C ALA A 151 -8.97 14.80 -4.33
N GLN A 152 -8.38 13.68 -4.76
CA GLN A 152 -8.60 12.39 -4.14
C GLN A 152 -8.09 12.38 -2.69
N LEU A 153 -6.89 12.91 -2.43
CA LEU A 153 -6.33 13.02 -1.08
C LEU A 153 -7.25 13.81 -0.15
N ARG A 154 -7.77 14.96 -0.60
CA ARG A 154 -8.72 15.76 0.19
C ARG A 154 -9.99 15.01 0.55
N LEU A 155 -10.56 14.25 -0.39
CA LEU A 155 -11.72 13.40 -0.11
C LEU A 155 -11.40 12.35 0.96
N HIS A 156 -10.20 11.77 0.94
CA HIS A 156 -9.76 10.83 1.97
C HIS A 156 -9.58 11.52 3.33
N HIS A 157 -9.01 12.73 3.36
CA HIS A 157 -8.91 13.51 4.60
C HIS A 157 -10.28 13.84 5.17
N GLU A 158 -11.23 14.29 4.36
CA GLU A 158 -12.60 14.57 4.82
C GLU A 158 -13.31 13.33 5.37
N ASP A 159 -13.13 12.18 4.71
CA ASP A 159 -13.64 10.90 5.19
C ASP A 159 -13.08 10.54 6.56
N LEU A 160 -11.78 10.75 6.76
CA LEU A 160 -11.11 10.49 8.02
C LEU A 160 -11.58 11.35 9.16
N ARG A 161 -11.68 12.66 8.91
CA ARG A 161 -12.18 13.61 9.91
C ARG A 161 -13.55 13.17 10.41
N ARG A 162 -14.41 12.71 9.49
CA ARG A 162 -15.74 12.19 9.82
C ARG A 162 -15.68 10.92 10.67
N GLN A 163 -14.82 9.97 10.32
CA GLN A 163 -14.65 8.72 11.08
C GLN A 163 -14.11 8.98 12.50
N LEU A 164 -13.11 9.86 12.65
CA LEU A 164 -12.57 10.23 13.96
C LEU A 164 -13.62 10.93 14.83
N ALA A 165 -14.44 11.81 14.24
CA ALA A 165 -15.53 12.49 14.95
C ALA A 165 -16.63 11.52 15.42
N ASP A 166 -17.01 10.54 14.59
CA ASP A 166 -17.96 9.49 14.96
C ASP A 166 -17.44 8.64 16.12
N LEU A 167 -16.17 8.21 16.04
CA LEU A 167 -15.54 7.45 17.10
C LEU A 167 -15.51 8.22 18.43
N ARG A 168 -15.16 9.50 18.39
CA ARG A 168 -15.16 10.37 19.57
C ARG A 168 -16.56 10.45 20.19
N THR A 169 -17.58 10.66 19.36
CA THR A 169 -18.98 10.74 19.83
C THR A 169 -19.41 9.44 20.52
N ARG A 170 -19.04 8.28 19.96
CA ARG A 170 -19.34 6.97 20.58
C ARG A 170 -18.65 6.77 21.92
N LEU A 171 -17.40 7.21 22.06
CA LEU A 171 -16.71 7.22 23.37
C LEU A 171 -17.38 8.17 24.37
N ASP A 172 -17.98 9.25 23.88
CA ASP A 172 -18.66 10.26 24.71
C ASP A 172 -20.02 9.80 25.24
N THR A 173 -20.74 8.95 24.50
CA THR A 173 -22.10 8.53 24.87
C THR A 173 -22.17 7.29 25.76
N ALA A 174 -21.06 6.53 25.91
CA ALA A 174 -20.88 5.38 26.82
C ALA A 174 -22.17 4.63 27.24
N GLU A 175 -22.94 4.09 26.27
CA GLU A 175 -24.00 3.13 26.60
C GLU A 175 -23.38 1.78 26.99
N PRO A 176 -23.92 1.07 28.01
CA PRO A 176 -23.51 -0.27 28.38
C PRO A 176 -24.10 -1.29 27.39
N ALA A 177 -23.70 -1.21 26.13
CA ALA A 177 -24.01 -2.25 25.16
C ALA A 177 -23.05 -3.44 25.36
N PRO A 178 -23.50 -4.70 25.17
CA PRO A 178 -22.63 -5.86 25.30
C PRO A 178 -21.45 -5.69 24.34
N ALA A 179 -20.22 -5.84 24.86
CA ALA A 179 -19.00 -5.78 24.08
C ALA A 179 -18.84 -7.06 23.25
N PRO A 180 -19.35 -7.05 22.02
CA PRO A 180 -18.51 -7.29 20.86
C PRO A 180 -18.79 -6.19 19.82
N ASP A 181 -17.83 -5.41 19.34
CA ASP A 181 -16.39 -5.45 19.48
C ASP A 181 -15.93 -4.04 19.08
N LEU A 182 -15.90 -3.07 20.01
CA LEU A 182 -15.37 -1.73 19.71
C LEU A 182 -13.93 -1.83 19.19
N ALA A 183 -13.18 -2.82 19.68
CA ALA A 183 -11.83 -3.13 19.24
C ALA A 183 -11.79 -3.68 17.80
N ALA A 184 -12.75 -4.47 17.30
CA ALA A 184 -12.87 -4.82 15.87
C ALA A 184 -13.56 -3.75 15.05
N GLN A 185 -14.46 -2.96 15.65
CA GLN A 185 -14.94 -1.66 15.22
C GLN A 185 -13.77 -0.84 14.66
N LEU A 186 -12.83 -0.59 15.56
CA LEU A 186 -11.58 0.14 15.38
C LEU A 186 -10.56 -0.63 14.54
N ARG A 187 -10.48 -1.96 14.65
CA ARG A 187 -9.62 -2.79 13.78
C ARG A 187 -10.06 -2.68 12.32
N ASP A 188 -11.35 -2.76 12.06
CA ASP A 188 -11.91 -2.74 10.71
C ASP A 188 -11.94 -1.33 10.12
N HIS A 189 -12.05 -0.28 10.96
CA HIS A 189 -12.08 1.13 10.51
C HIS A 189 -10.69 1.78 10.56
N CYS A 190 -10.04 1.81 11.72
CA CYS A 190 -8.73 2.42 11.86
C CYS A 190 -7.62 1.58 11.23
N LEU A 191 -7.60 0.23 11.30
CA LEU A 191 -6.49 -0.50 10.64
C LEU A 191 -6.64 -0.57 9.11
N ASN A 192 -7.84 -0.76 8.55
CA ASN A 192 -8.00 -0.65 7.09
C ASN A 192 -7.56 0.72 6.57
N PHE A 193 -7.86 1.77 7.34
CA PHE A 193 -7.49 3.12 6.98
C PHE A 193 -5.99 3.42 7.22
N CYS A 194 -5.45 3.13 8.41
CA CYS A 194 -4.09 3.50 8.81
C CYS A 194 -3.02 2.74 8.03
N TYR A 195 -3.31 1.49 7.67
CA TYR A 195 -2.46 0.80 6.72
C TYR A 195 -2.75 1.20 5.28
N GLY A 196 -3.97 1.65 4.97
CA GLY A 196 -4.26 2.36 3.72
C GLY A 196 -3.44 3.65 3.59
N LEU A 197 -3.18 4.36 4.69
CA LEU A 197 -2.34 5.55 4.80
C LEU A 197 -0.85 5.20 4.74
N ASP A 198 -0.36 4.20 5.48
CA ASP A 198 1.00 3.65 5.29
C ASP A 198 1.21 3.16 3.86
N LEU A 199 0.18 2.62 3.21
CA LEU A 199 0.22 2.20 1.81
C LEU A 199 0.08 3.35 0.84
N HIS A 200 -0.66 4.40 1.19
CA HIS A 200 -0.65 5.66 0.48
C HIS A 200 0.76 6.27 0.54
N HIS A 201 1.44 6.19 1.68
CA HIS A 201 2.82 6.65 1.84
C HIS A 201 3.86 5.71 1.22
N LEU A 202 3.63 4.39 1.20
CA LEU A 202 4.43 3.42 0.42
C LEU A 202 4.25 3.66 -1.08
N ARG A 203 3.02 4.00 -1.52
CA ARG A 203 2.69 4.38 -2.90
C ARG A 203 3.42 5.68 -3.25
N GLU A 204 3.36 6.63 -2.35
CA GLU A 204 3.98 7.93 -2.50
C GLU A 204 5.50 7.88 -2.42
N ASP A 205 6.13 7.10 -1.55
CA ASP A 205 7.60 7.00 -1.47
C ASP A 205 8.23 6.68 -2.82
N GLY A 206 7.60 5.75 -3.56
CA GLY A 206 8.05 5.40 -4.90
C GLY A 206 7.79 6.48 -5.94
N SER A 207 6.59 7.08 -5.90
CA SER A 207 6.21 8.20 -6.79
C SER A 207 7.06 9.45 -6.53
N PHE A 208 7.36 9.71 -5.25
CA PHE A 208 8.14 10.83 -4.78
C PHE A 208 9.61 10.66 -5.08
N THR A 209 10.16 9.45 -5.10
CA THR A 209 11.56 9.28 -5.51
C THR A 209 11.78 9.70 -6.96
N ALA A 210 10.85 9.33 -7.86
CA ALA A 210 10.88 9.82 -9.25
C ALA A 210 10.65 11.33 -9.35
N PHE A 211 9.69 11.85 -8.56
CA PHE A 211 9.37 13.26 -8.49
C PHE A 211 10.51 14.12 -7.91
N GLU A 212 11.24 13.64 -6.89
CA GLU A 212 12.36 14.30 -6.23
C GLU A 212 13.56 14.47 -7.18
N ARG A 213 13.82 13.47 -8.04
CA ARG A 213 14.85 13.54 -9.09
C ARG A 213 14.55 14.67 -10.09
N GLN A 214 13.28 14.88 -10.40
CA GLN A 214 12.83 15.86 -11.40
C GLN A 214 12.56 17.25 -10.82
N PHE A 215 12.17 17.35 -9.55
CA PHE A 215 11.89 18.60 -8.84
C PHE A 215 12.72 18.72 -7.54
N PRO A 216 14.05 18.90 -7.64
CA PRO A 216 14.93 18.96 -6.47
C PRO A 216 14.54 20.04 -5.45
N GLN A 217 13.90 21.12 -5.90
CA GLN A 217 13.42 22.21 -5.05
C GLN A 217 12.30 21.79 -4.08
N LEU A 218 11.60 20.68 -4.36
CA LEU A 218 10.52 20.17 -3.51
C LEU A 218 11.00 19.10 -2.51
N VAL A 219 12.25 18.64 -2.62
CA VAL A 219 12.86 17.65 -1.71
C VAL A 219 12.74 18.04 -0.23
N PRO A 220 12.93 19.32 0.19
CA PRO A 220 12.75 19.69 1.59
C PRO A 220 11.31 19.48 2.09
N ALA A 221 10.32 19.79 1.25
CA ALA A 221 8.91 19.58 1.58
C ALA A 221 8.57 18.09 1.66
N ILE A 222 9.04 17.29 0.69
CA ILE A 222 8.81 15.83 0.66
C ILE A 222 9.51 15.12 1.82
N THR A 223 10.75 15.50 2.14
CA THR A 223 11.48 14.96 3.30
C THR A 223 10.73 15.26 4.60
N ARG A 224 10.14 16.45 4.71
CA ARG A 224 9.32 16.84 5.86
C ARG A 224 8.04 16.02 5.93
N LEU A 225 7.31 15.89 4.82
CA LEU A 225 6.10 15.05 4.73
C LEU A 225 6.40 13.62 5.20
N ARG A 226 7.48 13.01 4.70
CA ARG A 226 7.95 11.67 5.15
C ARG A 226 8.20 11.60 6.66
N ALA A 227 8.76 12.65 7.27
CA ALA A 227 9.00 12.68 8.70
C ALA A 227 7.69 12.76 9.50
N GLU A 228 6.75 13.59 9.04
CA GLU A 228 5.43 13.73 9.66
C GLU A 228 4.62 12.43 9.56
N HIS A 229 4.67 11.73 8.42
CA HIS A 229 4.04 10.42 8.25
C HIS A 229 4.57 9.38 9.24
N ARG A 230 5.89 9.34 9.48
CA ARG A 230 6.47 8.44 10.50
C ARG A 230 5.95 8.76 11.90
N THR A 231 5.79 10.04 12.24
CA THR A 231 5.20 10.46 13.52
C THR A 231 3.75 10.00 13.65
N VAL A 232 2.95 10.19 12.60
CA VAL A 232 1.56 9.71 12.54
C VAL A 232 1.49 8.19 12.69
N GLY A 233 2.30 7.44 11.92
CA GLY A 233 2.37 5.99 11.99
C GLY A 233 2.75 5.46 13.39
N ALA A 234 3.71 6.12 14.06
CA ALA A 234 4.09 5.77 15.42
C ALA A 234 2.95 6.04 16.44
N ALA A 235 2.25 7.16 16.33
CA ALA A 235 1.11 7.48 17.19
C ALA A 235 -0.05 6.48 17.01
N LEU A 236 -0.26 6.02 15.77
CA LEU A 236 -1.24 5.00 15.43
C LEU A 236 -0.89 3.62 16.02
N ALA A 237 0.37 3.21 15.92
CA ALA A 237 0.84 1.96 16.52
C ALA A 237 0.73 1.95 18.06
N ASP A 238 0.99 3.10 18.70
CA ASP A 238 0.79 3.26 20.15
C ASP A 238 -0.70 3.13 20.51
N PHE A 239 -1.60 3.76 19.74
CA PHE A 239 -3.05 3.64 19.94
C PHE A 239 -3.53 2.19 19.76
N GLU A 240 -3.04 1.48 18.75
CA GLU A 240 -3.35 0.05 18.56
C GLU A 240 -2.89 -0.80 19.75
N THR A 241 -1.68 -0.55 20.25
CA THR A 241 -1.13 -1.27 21.41
C THR A 241 -2.01 -1.07 22.65
N ARG A 242 -2.50 0.16 22.87
CA ARG A 242 -3.41 0.48 23.97
C ARG A 242 -4.77 -0.18 23.85
N LEU A 243 -5.32 -0.29 22.64
CA LEU A 243 -6.57 -1.01 22.40
C LEU A 243 -6.44 -2.52 22.62
N ALA A 244 -5.26 -3.08 22.35
CA ALA A 244 -4.99 -4.49 22.56
C ALA A 244 -4.75 -4.86 24.04
N ASP A 245 -4.45 -3.88 24.89
CA ASP A 245 -4.27 -4.06 26.33
C ASP A 245 -5.63 -4.07 27.08
N PRO A 246 -6.03 -5.19 27.69
CA PRO A 246 -7.31 -5.31 28.40
C PRO A 246 -7.48 -4.32 29.56
N ALA A 247 -6.39 -3.91 30.22
CA ALA A 247 -6.46 -2.97 31.34
C ALA A 247 -6.72 -1.53 30.87
N THR A 248 -6.06 -1.14 29.77
CA THR A 248 -6.26 0.17 29.14
C THR A 248 -7.60 0.24 28.39
N ALA A 249 -8.05 -0.86 27.78
CA ALA A 249 -9.35 -0.95 27.12
C ALA A 249 -10.54 -0.78 28.10
N ALA A 250 -10.32 -1.04 29.38
CA ALA A 250 -11.31 -0.85 30.44
C ALA A 250 -11.35 0.59 31.01
N ASP A 251 -10.47 1.49 30.55
CA ASP A 251 -10.44 2.91 30.93
C ASP A 251 -10.82 3.83 29.74
N PRO A 252 -12.10 4.22 29.63
CA PRO A 252 -12.58 5.11 28.57
C PRO A 252 -11.90 6.47 28.54
N ALA A 253 -11.42 6.99 29.68
CA ALA A 253 -10.79 8.30 29.75
C ALA A 253 -9.36 8.27 29.19
N ALA A 254 -8.62 7.19 29.46
CA ALA A 254 -7.31 6.96 28.86
C ALA A 254 -7.40 6.76 27.33
N LEU A 255 -8.39 6.00 26.86
CA LEU A 255 -8.66 5.83 25.42
C LEU A 255 -9.04 7.15 24.74
N ARG A 256 -9.90 7.97 25.37
CA ARG A 256 -10.25 9.29 24.85
C ARG A 256 -9.01 10.19 24.72
N THR A 257 -8.17 10.24 25.75
CA THR A 257 -6.95 11.05 25.74
C THR A 257 -5.99 10.62 24.62
N ALA A 258 -5.86 9.32 24.39
CA ALA A 258 -5.03 8.80 23.31
C ALA A 258 -5.61 9.13 21.92
N LEU A 259 -6.93 9.01 21.75
CA LEU A 259 -7.62 9.39 20.52
C LEU A 259 -7.52 10.89 20.23
N ASP A 260 -7.62 11.75 21.24
CA ASP A 260 -7.50 13.20 21.10
C ASP A 260 -6.12 13.59 20.58
N ARG A 261 -5.05 13.02 21.15
CA ARG A 261 -3.67 13.26 20.68
C ARG A 261 -3.47 12.80 19.24
N LEU A 262 -4.02 11.63 18.89
CA LEU A 262 -3.96 11.11 17.54
C LEU A 262 -4.68 12.04 16.55
N THR A 263 -5.88 12.47 16.91
CA THR A 263 -6.72 13.34 16.08
C THR A 263 -6.05 14.69 15.87
N GLU A 264 -5.48 15.30 16.92
CA GLU A 264 -4.74 16.55 16.82
C GLU A 264 -3.51 16.43 15.90
N GLY A 265 -2.76 15.33 16.02
CA GLY A 265 -1.62 15.04 15.15
C GLY A 265 -2.02 14.87 13.67
N LEU A 266 -3.10 14.13 13.42
CA LEU A 266 -3.64 13.91 12.07
C LEU A 266 -4.19 15.19 11.45
N GLU A 267 -4.96 15.98 12.17
CA GLU A 267 -5.50 17.25 11.67
C GLU A 267 -4.40 18.25 11.31
N ALA A 268 -3.40 18.36 12.18
CA ALA A 268 -2.26 19.21 11.93
C ALA A 268 -1.49 18.77 10.68
N HIS A 269 -1.36 17.46 10.47
CA HIS A 269 -0.74 16.86 9.30
C HIS A 269 -1.55 17.14 8.02
N PHE A 270 -2.85 16.83 8.00
CA PHE A 270 -3.74 17.05 6.85
C PHE A 270 -3.78 18.52 6.42
N ALA A 271 -3.90 19.44 7.38
CA ALA A 271 -3.97 20.87 7.09
C ALA A 271 -2.70 21.38 6.39
N ARG A 272 -1.53 20.88 6.79
CA ARG A 272 -0.25 21.25 6.16
C ARG A 272 -0.13 20.66 4.76
N GLU A 273 -0.45 19.39 4.61
CA GLU A 273 -0.37 18.69 3.32
C GLU A 273 -1.32 19.32 2.29
N GLU A 274 -2.56 19.59 2.67
CA GLU A 274 -3.52 20.28 1.81
C GLU A 274 -3.01 21.67 1.39
N THR A 275 -2.40 22.42 2.31
CA THR A 275 -1.83 23.74 2.00
C THR A 275 -0.63 23.66 1.04
N GLN A 276 0.28 22.71 1.27
CA GLN A 276 1.50 22.57 0.46
C GLN A 276 1.22 21.98 -0.92
N LEU A 277 0.33 21.00 -1.02
CA LEU A 277 -0.03 20.37 -2.29
C LEU A 277 -0.92 21.26 -3.16
N LEU A 278 -1.76 22.12 -2.58
CA LEU A 278 -2.49 23.15 -3.34
C LEU A 278 -1.54 24.15 -4.00
N ALA A 279 -0.46 24.54 -3.31
CA ALA A 279 0.56 25.41 -3.89
C ALA A 279 1.34 24.72 -5.02
N ALA A 280 1.59 23.41 -4.90
CA ALA A 280 2.32 22.62 -5.90
C ALA A 280 1.46 22.21 -7.12
N SER A 281 0.14 22.13 -6.97
CA SER A 281 -0.81 21.75 -8.03
C SER A 281 -1.34 22.94 -8.83
N ALA A 282 -0.98 24.17 -8.46
CA ALA A 282 -1.23 25.35 -9.28
C ALA A 282 -0.50 25.22 -10.63
N PRO A 283 -1.13 25.59 -11.76
CA PRO A 283 -0.48 25.53 -13.06
C PRO A 283 0.81 26.35 -13.02
N HIS A 284 1.93 25.71 -13.35
CA HIS A 284 3.19 26.43 -13.55
C HIS A 284 3.01 27.36 -14.76
N PRO A 285 3.47 28.62 -14.69
CA PRO A 285 3.55 29.45 -15.89
C PRO A 285 4.47 28.74 -16.90
N GLU A 286 4.01 28.65 -18.15
CA GLU A 286 4.78 28.03 -19.23
C GLU A 286 6.16 28.73 -19.35
N ARG A 287 7.22 27.93 -19.42
CA ARG A 287 8.59 28.39 -19.67
C ARG A 287 8.92 28.32 -21.15
#